data_AF-A0A3D1S7W1-F1
#
_entry.id   AF-A0A3D1S7W1-F1
#
_cell.length_a   1.000
_cell.length_b   1.000
_cell.length_c   1.000
_cell.angle_alpha   90.00
_cell.angle_beta   90.00
_cell.angle_gamma   90.00
#
_symmetry.space_group_name_H-M   'P 1'
#
loop_
_entity.id
_entity.type
_entity.pdbx_description
1 polymer ?
#
loop_
_entity_poly.entity_id
_entity_poly.type
_entity_poly.pdbx_seq_one_letter_code
_entity_poly.pdbx_strand_id
1 'polypeptide(L)'
;TPEKGIVTAIIAGFIISFLGGSHVQIGGPTGAFIVIVYGIVEQFGVTGLAIATVLAGAMLVLMGVLKLGTVIKFIPYPIVVGFTSGIALTIFSTQIKDLFGLSIAKVPSDFFTKWEVYFQHLGTINWWATGIGVLSVTIIFLTPKIS
;
A
#
# COMPACT_ATOMS: atom_id res chain seq x y z
N THR A 1 -12.14 -3.04 5.73
CA THR A 1 -13.02 -1.88 5.96
C THR A 1 -12.17 -0.65 6.30
N PRO A 2 -12.62 0.57 5.94
CA PRO A 2 -11.85 1.81 6.17
C PRO A 2 -11.48 2.06 7.64
N GLU A 3 -12.37 1.67 8.57
CA GLU A 3 -12.16 1.76 10.01
C GLU A 3 -10.86 1.09 10.48
N LYS A 4 -10.45 -0.03 9.86
CA LYS A 4 -9.23 -0.76 10.25
C LYS A 4 -7.98 0.06 9.96
N GLY A 5 -7.98 0.82 8.86
CA GLY A 5 -6.90 1.74 8.53
C GLY A 5 -6.76 2.86 9.56
N ILE A 6 -7.88 3.47 9.96
CA ILE A 6 -7.89 4.54 10.98
C ILE A 6 -7.39 4.02 12.32
N VAL A 7 -7.93 2.89 12.80
CA VAL A 7 -7.51 2.27 14.06
C VAL A 7 -6.01 1.93 14.03
N THR A 8 -5.53 1.38 12.91
CA THR A 8 -4.11 1.06 12.74
C THR A 8 -3.25 2.32 12.76
N ALA A 9 -3.66 3.40 12.09
CA ALA A 9 -2.91 4.66 12.07
C ALA A 9 -2.79 5.28 13.46
N ILE A 10 -3.86 5.28 14.26
CA ILE A 10 -3.85 5.81 15.63
C ILE A 10 -2.92 4.99 16.52
N ILE A 11 -3.09 3.66 16.54
CA ILE A 11 -2.31 2.77 17.41
C ILE A 11 -0.84 2.74 16.99
N ALA A 12 -0.56 2.55 15.70
CA ALA A 12 0.81 2.50 15.18
C ALA A 12 1.51 3.85 15.34
N GLY A 13 0.82 4.96 15.07
CA GLY A 13 1.34 6.31 15.27
C GLY A 13 1.76 6.53 16.72
N PHE A 14 0.89 6.21 17.69
CA PHE A 14 1.20 6.32 19.11
C PHE A 14 2.41 5.46 19.52
N ILE A 15 2.42 4.17 19.15
CA ILE A 15 3.51 3.25 19.51
C ILE A 15 4.84 3.71 18.89
N ILE A 16 4.83 4.13 17.63
CA ILE A 16 6.05 4.57 16.93
C ILE A 16 6.54 5.90 17.48
N SER A 17 5.67 6.84 17.82
CA SER A 17 6.09 8.10 18.47
C SER A 17 6.62 7.87 19.89
N PHE A 18 6.08 6.88 20.62
CA PHE A 18 6.52 6.56 21.98
C PHE A 18 7.85 5.78 22.01
N LEU A 19 8.05 4.83 21.10
CA LEU A 19 9.23 3.94 21.06
C LEU A 19 10.27 4.31 20.00
N GLY A 20 9.96 5.25 19.11
CA GLY A 20 10.80 5.63 17.99
C GLY A 20 12.02 6.45 18.39
N GLY A 21 13.05 6.43 17.54
CA GLY A 21 14.31 7.17 17.74
C GLY A 21 14.41 8.48 16.96
N SER A 22 13.34 8.91 16.26
CA SER A 22 13.33 10.08 15.39
C SER A 22 12.18 11.01 15.73
N HIS A 23 12.49 12.30 15.90
CA HIS A 23 11.50 13.35 16.17
C HIS A 23 10.58 13.67 14.97
N VAL A 24 10.92 13.19 13.77
CA VAL A 24 10.18 13.50 12.52
C VAL A 24 9.56 12.27 11.87
N GLN A 25 9.71 11.09 12.48
CA GLN A 25 9.17 9.86 11.91
C GLN A 25 7.67 9.73 12.26
N ILE A 26 6.85 9.61 11.22
CA ILE A 26 5.43 9.32 11.35
C ILE A 26 5.20 7.87 10.92
N GLY A 27 4.60 7.09 11.82
CA GLY A 27 4.25 5.70 11.58
C GLY A 27 2.78 5.53 11.23
N GLY A 28 2.46 4.63 10.30
CA GLY A 28 1.08 4.36 9.91
C GLY A 28 0.95 3.22 8.90
N PRO A 29 -0.29 2.88 8.49
CA PRO A 29 -0.53 1.87 7.48
C PRO A 29 -0.03 2.33 6.10
N THR A 30 0.84 1.54 5.48
CA THR A 30 1.44 1.87 4.18
C THR A 30 0.73 1.14 3.04
N GLY A 31 0.21 1.89 2.06
CA GLY A 31 -0.46 1.32 0.88
C GLY A 31 0.41 0.35 0.06
N ALA A 32 1.74 0.54 0.10
CA ALA A 32 2.70 -0.33 -0.56
C ALA A 32 2.63 -1.81 -0.14
N PHE A 33 2.21 -2.09 1.09
CA PHE A 33 2.13 -3.47 1.61
C PHE A 33 0.83 -4.17 1.24
N ILE A 34 -0.17 -3.46 0.70
CA ILE A 34 -1.51 -3.99 0.44
C ILE A 34 -1.46 -5.24 -0.45
N VAL A 35 -0.66 -5.24 -1.52
CA VAL A 35 -0.59 -6.38 -2.45
C VAL A 35 0.01 -7.61 -1.79
N ILE A 36 1.04 -7.45 -0.95
CA ILE A 36 1.64 -8.55 -0.20
C ILE A 36 0.62 -9.10 0.81
N VAL A 37 -0.06 -8.23 1.54
CA VAL A 37 -1.09 -8.61 2.51
C VAL A 37 -2.23 -9.37 1.82
N TYR A 38 -2.72 -8.89 0.68
CA TYR A 38 -3.75 -9.59 -0.09
C TYR A 38 -3.27 -10.95 -0.58
N GLY A 39 -2.03 -11.05 -1.09
CA GLY A 39 -1.45 -12.33 -1.51
C GLY A 39 -1.36 -13.34 -0.37
N ILE A 40 -0.92 -12.91 0.82
CA ILE A 40 -0.87 -13.78 2.01
C ILE A 40 -2.26 -14.21 2.44
N VAL A 41 -3.24 -13.30 2.47
CA VAL A 41 -4.62 -13.64 2.84
C VAL A 41 -5.25 -14.59 1.82
N GLU A 42 -4.96 -14.42 0.53
CA GLU A 42 -5.45 -15.29 -0.53
C GLU A 42 -4.88 -16.71 -0.41
N GLN A 43 -3.61 -16.86 -0.03
CA GLN A 43 -2.95 -18.17 0.08
C GLN A 43 -3.13 -18.84 1.46
N PHE A 44 -3.07 -18.06 2.54
CA PHE A 44 -2.97 -18.56 3.93
C PHE A 44 -4.10 -18.06 4.84
N GLY A 45 -5.03 -17.25 4.33
CA GLY A 45 -6.11 -16.66 5.10
C GLY A 45 -5.66 -15.59 6.10
N VAL A 46 -6.63 -15.06 6.84
CA VAL A 46 -6.39 -14.00 7.84
C VAL A 46 -5.53 -14.51 9.00
N THR A 47 -5.68 -15.77 9.39
CA THR A 47 -4.83 -16.39 10.42
C THR A 47 -3.38 -16.47 9.97
N GLY A 48 -3.12 -16.84 8.71
CA GLY A 48 -1.78 -16.83 8.13
C GLY A 48 -1.15 -15.44 8.11
N LEU A 49 -1.95 -14.41 7.78
CA LEU A 49 -1.50 -13.02 7.86
C LEU A 49 -1.10 -12.63 9.29
N ALA A 50 -1.87 -13.02 10.30
CA ALA A 50 -1.55 -12.69 11.70
C ALA A 50 -0.22 -13.31 12.13
N ILE A 51 0.01 -14.58 11.80
CA ILE A 51 1.26 -15.29 12.10
C ILE A 51 2.44 -14.62 11.37
N ALA A 52 2.29 -14.37 10.07
CA ALA A 52 3.32 -13.70 9.26
C ALA A 52 3.67 -12.31 9.82
N THR A 53 2.67 -11.56 10.29
CA THR A 53 2.87 -10.23 10.89
C THR A 53 3.66 -10.32 12.19
N VAL A 54 3.35 -11.27 13.07
CA VAL A 54 4.09 -11.48 14.32
C VAL A 54 5.53 -11.90 14.05
N LEU A 55 5.75 -12.82 13.10
CA LEU A 55 7.09 -13.25 12.68
C LEU A 55 7.90 -12.08 12.10
N ALA A 56 7.30 -11.28 11.22
CA ALA A 56 7.95 -10.09 10.66
C ALA A 56 8.31 -9.08 11.77
N GLY A 57 7.42 -8.86 12.74
CA GLY A 57 7.69 -8.00 13.90
C GLY A 57 8.87 -8.52 14.74
N ALA A 58 8.90 -9.82 15.03
CA ALA A 58 10.02 -10.44 15.75
C ALA A 58 11.34 -10.29 14.98
N MET A 59 11.33 -10.51 13.67
CA MET A 59 12.50 -10.30 12.81
C MET A 59 12.97 -8.84 12.83
N LEU A 60 12.06 -7.88 12.77
CA LEU A 60 12.41 -6.45 12.84
C LEU A 60 13.03 -6.08 14.19
N VAL A 61 12.50 -6.60 15.30
CA VAL A 61 13.08 -6.40 16.64
C VAL A 61 14.48 -7.01 16.71
N LEU A 62 14.67 -8.24 16.22
CA LEU A 62 15.99 -8.89 16.17
C LEU A 62 16.99 -8.07 15.33
N MET A 63 16.58 -7.59 14.15
CA MET A 63 17.42 -6.73 13.32
C MET A 63 17.79 -5.41 14.02
N GLY A 64 16.87 -4.85 14.81
CA GLY A 64 17.12 -3.67 15.64
C GLY A 64 18.16 -3.93 16.74
N VAL A 65 18.01 -5.02 17.49
CA VAL A 65 18.95 -5.43 18.55
C VAL A 65 20.34 -5.72 17.99
N LEU A 66 20.41 -6.36 16.81
CA LEU A 66 21.66 -6.65 16.11
C LEU A 66 22.25 -5.43 15.37
N LYS A 67 21.62 -4.25 15.46
CA LYS A 67 22.03 -3.00 14.80
C LYS A 67 22.20 -3.12 13.27
N LEU A 68 21.44 -4.03 12.66
CA LEU A 68 21.49 -4.30 11.22
C LEU A 68 20.88 -3.17 10.37
N GLY A 69 20.27 -2.16 10.99
CA GLY A 69 19.84 -0.94 10.29
C GLY A 69 20.98 -0.23 9.54
N THR A 70 22.23 -0.41 9.97
CA THR A 70 23.41 0.14 9.27
C THR A 70 23.58 -0.46 7.87
N VAL A 71 23.10 -1.68 7.64
CA VAL A 71 23.23 -2.40 6.37
C VAL A 71 22.45 -1.72 5.24
N ILE A 72 21.38 -0.99 5.58
CA ILE A 72 20.57 -0.23 4.61
C ILE A 72 21.43 0.76 3.81
N LYS A 73 22.52 1.27 4.39
CA LYS A 73 23.47 2.18 3.71
C LYS A 73 24.19 1.55 2.52
N PHE A 74 24.22 0.23 2.41
CA PHE A 74 24.84 -0.49 1.29
C PHE A 74 23.88 -0.79 0.14
N ILE A 75 22.59 -0.46 0.26
CA ILE A 75 21.62 -0.66 -0.82
C ILE A 75 21.88 0.40 -1.90
N PRO A 76 22.22 0.00 -3.15
CA PRO A 76 22.44 0.94 -4.23
C PRO A 76 21.20 1.80 -4.53
N TYR A 77 21.42 3.08 -4.84
CA TYR A 77 20.35 4.01 -5.22
C TYR A 77 19.42 3.49 -6.33
N PRO A 78 19.92 2.85 -7.42
CA PRO A 78 19.05 2.29 -8.45
C PRO A 78 18.04 1.26 -7.93
N ILE A 79 18.38 0.49 -6.89
CA ILE A 79 17.46 -0.49 -6.28
C ILE A 79 16.33 0.22 -5.56
N VAL A 80 16.64 1.28 -4.82
CA VAL A 80 15.64 2.08 -4.08
C VAL A 80 14.66 2.74 -5.06
N VAL A 81 15.17 3.32 -6.15
CA VAL A 81 14.34 3.94 -7.20
C VAL A 81 13.46 2.90 -7.89
N GLY A 82 14.03 1.74 -8.25
CA GLY A 82 13.29 0.64 -8.87
C GLY A 82 12.16 0.12 -7.98
N PHE A 83 12.45 -0.13 -6.70
CA PHE A 83 11.48 -0.59 -5.73
C PHE A 83 10.36 0.44 -5.49
N THR A 84 10.70 1.71 -5.33
CA THR A 84 9.73 2.80 -5.14
C THR A 84 8.83 2.98 -6.36
N SER A 85 9.41 2.91 -7.57
CA SER A 85 8.65 2.96 -8.83
C SER A 85 7.72 1.76 -8.99
N GLY A 86 8.18 0.56 -8.60
CA GLY A 86 7.36 -0.65 -8.59
C GLY A 86 6.18 -0.56 -7.63
N ILE A 87 6.38 -0.01 -6.43
CA ILE A 87 5.31 0.30 -5.48
C ILE A 87 4.32 1.29 -6.09
N ALA A 88 4.80 2.38 -6.69
CA ALA A 88 3.94 3.39 -7.30
C ALA A 88 3.05 2.80 -8.40
N LEU A 89 3.62 1.99 -9.28
CA LEU A 89 2.90 1.26 -10.33
C LEU A 89 1.86 0.29 -9.76
N THR A 90 2.22 -0.38 -8.66
CA THR A 90 1.33 -1.32 -7.98
C THR A 90 0.14 -0.61 -7.34
N ILE A 91 0.38 0.51 -6.63
CA ILE A 91 -0.68 1.35 -6.06
C ILE A 91 -1.57 1.90 -7.16
N PHE A 92 -0.99 2.44 -8.24
CA PHE A 92 -1.75 2.90 -9.39
C PHE A 92 -2.69 1.81 -9.93
N SER A 93 -2.17 0.60 -10.13
CA SER A 93 -2.95 -0.54 -10.64
C SER A 93 -4.09 -0.95 -9.70
N THR A 94 -3.95 -0.83 -8.37
CA THR A 94 -5.05 -1.15 -7.44
C THR A 94 -6.18 -0.13 -7.46
N GLN A 95 -5.90 1.12 -7.87
CA GLN A 95 -6.93 2.18 -7.92
C GLN A 95 -7.79 2.13 -9.19
N ILE A 96 -7.39 1.42 -10.24
CA ILE A 96 -8.10 1.41 -11.54
C ILE A 96 -9.56 0.99 -11.41
N LYS A 97 -9.85 -0.04 -10.61
CA LYS A 97 -11.23 -0.49 -10.39
C LYS A 97 -12.11 0.64 -9.85
N ASP A 98 -11.65 1.32 -8.80
CA ASP A 98 -12.42 2.34 -8.10
C ASP A 98 -12.49 3.64 -8.90
N LEU A 99 -11.41 3.99 -9.61
CA LEU A 99 -11.36 5.15 -10.50
C LEU A 99 -12.41 5.09 -11.60
N PHE A 100 -12.57 3.93 -12.25
CA PHE A 100 -13.54 3.73 -13.32
C PHE A 100 -14.89 3.17 -12.84
N GLY A 101 -15.01 2.85 -11.54
CA GLY A 101 -16.20 2.22 -10.96
C GLY A 101 -16.54 0.86 -11.57
N LEU A 102 -15.54 0.04 -11.91
CA LEU A 102 -15.73 -1.24 -12.59
C LEU A 102 -16.41 -2.27 -11.67
N SER A 103 -17.38 -3.00 -12.21
CA SER A 103 -18.13 -4.03 -11.49
C SER A 103 -17.38 -5.37 -11.46
N ILE A 104 -16.33 -5.46 -10.64
CA ILE A 104 -15.50 -6.66 -10.49
C ILE A 104 -15.68 -7.22 -9.06
N ALA A 105 -16.18 -8.45 -8.92
CA ALA A 105 -16.45 -9.04 -7.60
C ALA A 105 -15.17 -9.30 -6.79
N LYS A 106 -14.14 -9.88 -7.43
CA LYS A 106 -12.84 -10.17 -6.80
C LYS A 106 -11.71 -9.73 -7.74
N VAL A 107 -10.89 -8.79 -7.27
CA VAL A 107 -9.70 -8.36 -8.01
C VAL A 107 -8.55 -9.30 -7.63
N PRO A 108 -7.88 -9.95 -8.60
CA PRO A 108 -6.72 -10.81 -8.33
C PRO A 108 -5.57 -10.05 -7.65
N SER A 109 -4.73 -10.76 -6.90
CA SER A 109 -3.53 -10.18 -6.28
C SER A 109 -2.41 -9.91 -7.29
N ASP A 110 -2.20 -10.85 -8.23
CA ASP A 110 -1.20 -10.77 -9.30
C ASP A 110 -1.40 -9.57 -10.23
N PHE A 111 -0.31 -8.98 -10.72
CA PHE A 111 -0.35 -7.79 -11.56
C PHE A 111 -0.95 -8.05 -12.94
N PHE A 112 -0.50 -9.09 -13.64
CA PHE A 112 -0.92 -9.32 -15.04
C PHE A 112 -2.37 -9.81 -15.09
N THR A 113 -2.74 -10.76 -14.24
CA THR A 113 -4.12 -11.26 -14.15
C THR A 113 -5.10 -10.14 -13.80
N LYS A 114 -4.69 -9.19 -12.94
CA LYS A 114 -5.51 -8.03 -12.58
C LYS A 114 -5.80 -7.12 -13.78
N TRP A 115 -4.80 -6.83 -14.60
CA TRP A 115 -4.99 -6.01 -15.82
C TRP A 115 -5.84 -6.71 -16.87
N GLU A 116 -5.69 -8.03 -17.03
CA GLU A 116 -6.57 -8.81 -17.90
C GLU A 116 -8.05 -8.67 -17.49
N VAL A 117 -8.34 -8.80 -16.18
CA VAL A 117 -9.69 -8.63 -15.65
C VAL A 117 -10.22 -7.21 -15.87
N TYR A 118 -9.38 -6.18 -15.74
CA TYR A 118 -9.78 -4.80 -16.02
C TYR A 118 -10.20 -4.63 -17.48
N PHE A 119 -9.43 -5.16 -18.43
CA PHE A 119 -9.78 -5.09 -19.86
C PHE A 119 -11.11 -5.80 -20.17
N GLN A 120 -11.37 -6.94 -19.53
CA GLN A 120 -12.63 -7.67 -19.68
C GLN A 120 -13.84 -6.89 -19.15
N HIS A 121 -13.65 -6.01 -18.16
CA HIS A 121 -14.74 -5.28 -17.50
C HIS A 121 -14.86 -3.82 -17.92
N LEU A 122 -14.12 -3.36 -18.94
CA LEU A 122 -14.20 -1.98 -19.45
C LEU A 122 -15.63 -1.57 -19.89
N GLY A 123 -16.47 -2.52 -20.29
CA GLY A 123 -17.88 -2.25 -20.60
C GLY A 123 -18.72 -1.83 -19.39
N THR A 124 -18.22 -2.01 -18.16
CA THR A 124 -18.92 -1.71 -16.90
C THR A 124 -18.52 -0.37 -16.29
N ILE A 125 -17.86 0.51 -17.06
CA ILE A 125 -17.42 1.82 -16.59
C ILE A 125 -18.60 2.63 -16.07
N ASN A 126 -18.42 3.17 -14.86
CA ASN A 126 -19.31 4.17 -14.29
C ASN A 126 -18.75 5.57 -14.55
N TRP A 127 -19.40 6.31 -15.46
CA TRP A 127 -18.98 7.66 -15.84
C TRP A 127 -19.04 8.67 -14.70
N TRP A 128 -19.93 8.49 -13.72
CA TRP A 128 -19.99 9.36 -12.55
C TRP A 128 -18.80 9.14 -11.63
N ALA A 129 -18.46 7.88 -11.35
CA ALA A 129 -17.29 7.53 -10.55
C ALA A 129 -16.00 8.05 -11.23
N THR A 130 -15.89 7.86 -12.54
CA THR A 130 -14.78 8.33 -13.36
C THR A 130 -14.64 9.85 -13.31
N GLY A 131 -15.75 10.58 -13.48
CA GLY A 131 -15.76 12.05 -13.41
C GLY A 131 -15.29 12.57 -12.05
N ILE A 132 -15.81 12.01 -10.95
CA ILE A 132 -15.41 12.39 -9.58
C ILE A 132 -13.94 12.06 -9.33
N GLY A 133 -13.48 10.88 -9.75
CA GLY A 133 -12.11 10.43 -9.58
C GLY A 133 -11.11 11.30 -10.34
N VAL A 134 -11.37 11.58 -11.61
CA VAL A 134 -10.54 12.47 -12.44
C VAL A 134 -10.50 13.86 -11.84
N LEU A 135 -11.64 14.44 -11.47
CA LEU A 135 -11.72 15.76 -10.84
C LEU A 135 -10.90 15.79 -9.53
N SER A 136 -10.99 14.76 -8.70
CA SER A 136 -10.22 14.65 -7.46
C SER A 136 -8.71 14.63 -7.72
N VAL A 137 -8.25 13.84 -8.70
CA VAL A 137 -6.84 13.78 -9.12
C VAL A 137 -6.39 15.14 -9.68
N THR A 138 -7.22 15.80 -10.48
CA THR A 138 -6.94 17.13 -11.02
C THR A 138 -6.77 18.16 -9.91
N ILE A 139 -7.65 18.17 -8.91
CA ILE A 139 -7.53 19.06 -7.75
C ILE A 139 -6.20 18.80 -7.02
N ILE A 140 -5.92 17.55 -6.66
CA ILE A 140 -4.68 17.18 -5.95
C ILE A 140 -3.43 17.61 -6.72
N PHE A 141 -3.45 17.51 -8.05
CA PHE A 141 -2.31 17.90 -8.89
C PHE A 141 -2.17 19.42 -9.06
N LEU A 142 -3.28 20.17 -9.07
CA LEU A 142 -3.27 21.62 -9.30
C LEU A 142 -3.10 22.43 -8.01
N THR A 143 -3.62 21.97 -6.86
CA THR A 143 -3.54 22.69 -5.58
C THR A 143 -2.12 23.13 -5.20
N PRO A 144 -1.07 22.28 -5.32
CA PRO A 144 0.30 22.68 -4.95
C PRO A 144 0.91 23.75 -5.87
N LYS A 145 0.31 24.02 -7.04
CA LYS A 145 0.78 25.07 -7.96
C LYS A 145 0.16 26.44 -7.67
N ILE A 146 -0.90 26.45 -6.85
CA ILE A 146 -1.68 27.64 -6.52
C ILE A 146 -1.34 28.13 -5.10
N SER A 147 -0.93 27.22 -4.19
CA SER A 147 -0.41 27.54 -2.85
C SER A 147 1.08 27.88 -2.88
#